data_AF-A0A7V5WMS6-F1
#
_entry.id   AF-A0A7V5WMS6-F1
#
_cell.length_a   1.000
_cell.length_b   1.000
_cell.length_c   1.000
_cell.angle_alpha   90.00
_cell.angle_beta   90.00
_cell.angle_gamma   90.00
#
_symmetry.space_group_name_H-M   'P 1'
#
loop_
_entity.id
_entity.type
_entity.pdbx_description
1 polymer ?
#
loop_
_entity_poly.entity_id
_entity_poly.type
_entity_poly.pdbx_seq_one_letter_code
_entity_poly.pdbx_strand_id
1 'polypeptide(L)'
;MKRLFLFISLSLVLSACIPGRAPLQAEPKVDIIPLVFSLQTENTLIEKFDPPGAGSNLEMKVEVLVQNPNSFAINLREIDYQIDLADTNIESSKLEPNYYIRAYGELPLSFKVNTSVAGKSRLIKAIARAFTGANIDFKLKGAIVFDSLTHEFKSSPDTLVSGQIAVRNEVLLPLMTVDTEATSIYLLRADAPVIKLVILAQNPGEVGYFIYGQEVNLNIDGDIMMTQDIALNALPANQTSNIELFFYPDMEYLSDSLKEKLNAALSGTPIPFSLTGDILIDVLGIDTYRAEDGWNVYGSVFNLNP
;
A
#
# COMPACT_ATOMS: atom_id res chain seq x y z
N MET A 1 -15.62 -79.36 -56.43
CA MET A 1 -16.32 -79.37 -55.12
C MET A 1 -15.29 -79.48 -54.00
N LYS A 2 -15.37 -78.60 -53.00
CA LYS A 2 -14.84 -78.76 -51.64
C LYS A 2 -13.31 -78.95 -51.51
N ARG A 3 -12.52 -77.87 -51.53
CA ARG A 3 -11.20 -77.85 -50.83
C ARG A 3 -10.52 -76.48 -50.67
N LEU A 4 -11.09 -75.39 -51.20
CA LEU A 4 -10.46 -74.06 -51.14
C LEU A 4 -11.25 -73.01 -50.33
N PHE A 5 -12.02 -73.45 -49.33
CA PHE A 5 -12.84 -72.56 -48.49
C PHE A 5 -12.72 -72.88 -46.99
N LEU A 6 -11.65 -73.60 -46.57
CA LEU A 6 -11.48 -74.05 -45.19
C LEU A 6 -10.25 -73.48 -44.47
N PHE A 7 -9.50 -72.57 -45.09
CA PHE A 7 -8.28 -72.00 -44.47
C PHE A 7 -8.38 -70.52 -44.07
N ILE A 8 -9.47 -69.82 -44.41
CA ILE A 8 -9.65 -68.41 -44.01
C ILE A 8 -10.40 -68.27 -42.67
N SER A 9 -11.10 -69.31 -42.21
CA SER A 9 -11.85 -69.27 -40.95
C SER A 9 -11.03 -69.60 -39.69
N LEU A 10 -9.74 -69.97 -39.81
CA LEU A 10 -8.91 -70.35 -38.65
C LEU A 10 -7.90 -69.28 -38.21
N SER A 11 -7.71 -68.19 -38.96
CA SER A 11 -6.83 -67.08 -38.54
C SER A 11 -7.56 -65.91 -37.86
N LEU A 12 -8.88 -65.97 -37.70
CA LEU A 12 -9.68 -64.90 -37.08
C LEU A 12 -10.10 -65.15 -35.62
N VAL A 13 -9.67 -66.26 -35.01
CA VAL A 13 -10.07 -66.62 -33.63
C VAL A 13 -8.94 -66.43 -32.59
N LEU A 14 -7.75 -65.97 -33.01
CA LEU A 14 -6.59 -65.82 -32.11
C LEU A 14 -6.26 -64.38 -31.66
N SER A 15 -7.08 -63.38 -32.02
CA SER A 15 -6.86 -61.97 -31.59
C SER A 15 -7.79 -61.50 -30.48
N ALA A 16 -8.70 -62.34 -29.99
CA ALA A 16 -9.67 -61.99 -28.95
C ALA A 16 -9.24 -62.51 -27.56
N CYS A 17 -8.00 -62.23 -27.16
CA CYS A 17 -7.58 -62.39 -25.76
C CYS A 17 -6.40 -61.45 -25.46
N ILE A 18 -6.53 -60.19 -25.84
CA ILE A 18 -5.79 -59.13 -25.14
C ILE A 18 -6.71 -58.76 -23.98
N PRO A 19 -6.41 -59.15 -22.73
CA PRO A 19 -7.14 -58.62 -21.59
C PRO A 19 -6.99 -57.11 -21.68
N GLY A 20 -8.10 -56.41 -21.91
CA GLY A 20 -8.12 -54.96 -21.85
C GLY A 20 -7.54 -54.59 -20.50
N ARG A 21 -6.33 -54.03 -20.49
CA ARG A 21 -5.81 -53.33 -19.32
C ARG A 21 -6.78 -52.18 -19.13
N ALA A 22 -7.77 -52.39 -18.28
CA ALA A 22 -8.44 -51.28 -17.62
C ALA A 22 -7.32 -50.38 -17.10
N PRO A 23 -7.31 -49.07 -17.40
CA PRO A 23 -6.36 -48.19 -16.75
C PRO A 23 -6.56 -48.41 -15.26
N LEU A 24 -5.52 -48.90 -14.59
CA LEU A 24 -5.48 -48.97 -13.14
C LEU A 24 -5.50 -47.51 -12.68
N GLN A 25 -6.70 -46.95 -12.52
CA GLN A 25 -6.89 -45.79 -11.67
C GLN A 25 -6.58 -46.29 -10.27
N ALA A 26 -5.38 -45.98 -9.80
CA ALA A 26 -5.01 -46.18 -8.42
C ALA A 26 -5.93 -45.28 -7.59
N GLU A 27 -7.00 -45.85 -7.05
CA GLU A 27 -7.76 -45.18 -6.00
C GLU A 27 -6.80 -44.95 -4.83
N PRO A 28 -6.71 -43.72 -4.30
CA PRO A 28 -5.86 -43.45 -3.15
C PRO A 28 -6.32 -44.33 -1.99
N LYS A 29 -5.43 -45.22 -1.55
CA LYS A 29 -5.69 -46.17 -0.46
C LYS A 29 -5.70 -45.50 0.92
N VAL A 30 -5.49 -44.19 0.96
CA VAL A 30 -5.34 -43.38 2.18
C VAL A 30 -6.25 -42.18 2.04
N ASP A 31 -7.16 -42.01 3.00
CA ASP A 31 -7.98 -40.80 3.12
C ASP A 31 -7.06 -39.60 3.32
N ILE A 32 -7.09 -38.67 2.38
CA ILE A 32 -6.25 -37.47 2.45
C ILE A 32 -6.88 -36.43 3.35
N ILE A 33 -6.11 -35.95 4.32
CA ILE A 33 -6.53 -34.88 5.21
C ILE A 33 -6.17 -33.55 4.55
N PRO A 34 -7.12 -32.60 4.38
CA PRO A 34 -6.86 -31.30 3.81
C PRO A 34 -5.75 -30.54 4.55
N LEU A 35 -4.96 -29.75 3.83
CA LEU A 35 -3.96 -28.88 4.42
C LEU A 35 -4.62 -27.83 5.31
N VAL A 36 -3.99 -27.55 6.45
CA VAL A 36 -4.48 -26.58 7.42
C VAL A 36 -3.71 -25.29 7.25
N PHE A 37 -4.40 -24.18 7.06
CA PHE A 37 -3.80 -22.85 6.91
C PHE A 37 -4.08 -22.04 8.17
N SER A 38 -3.07 -21.36 8.66
CA SER A 38 -3.18 -20.50 9.84
C SER A 38 -2.52 -19.15 9.58
N LEU A 39 -3.23 -18.07 9.89
CA LEU A 39 -2.73 -16.71 9.72
C LEU A 39 -1.68 -16.43 10.77
N GLN A 40 -0.51 -15.95 10.34
CA GLN A 40 0.51 -15.46 11.24
C GLN A 40 0.24 -13.96 11.46
N THR A 41 -0.68 -13.65 12.39
CA THR A 41 -1.12 -12.27 12.67
C THR A 41 0.02 -11.35 13.05
N GLU A 42 1.07 -11.89 13.69
CA GLU A 42 2.26 -11.12 14.06
C GLU A 42 3.08 -10.65 12.87
N ASN A 43 3.02 -11.37 11.75
CA ASN A 43 3.81 -11.11 10.55
C ASN A 43 2.95 -10.66 9.36
N THR A 44 1.64 -10.51 9.57
CA THR A 44 0.69 -9.99 8.57
C THR A 44 0.44 -8.51 8.85
N LEU A 45 0.86 -7.65 7.94
CA LEU A 45 0.81 -6.20 8.14
C LEU A 45 0.56 -5.44 6.84
N ILE A 46 -0.05 -4.27 6.98
CA ILE A 46 -0.14 -3.26 5.93
C ILE A 46 1.19 -2.52 5.91
N GLU A 47 1.98 -2.72 4.86
CA GLU A 47 3.32 -2.13 4.67
C GLU A 47 3.23 -0.70 4.14
N LYS A 48 2.15 -0.40 3.41
CA LYS A 48 1.91 0.95 2.91
C LYS A 48 0.43 1.17 2.64
N PHE A 49 -0.06 2.35 2.96
CA PHE A 49 -1.40 2.75 2.57
C PHE A 49 -1.45 4.23 2.19
N ASP A 50 -1.94 4.52 0.99
CA ASP A 50 -2.13 5.87 0.47
C ASP A 50 -3.64 6.13 0.21
N PRO A 51 -4.24 7.16 0.85
CA PRO A 51 -5.60 7.61 0.57
C PRO A 51 -5.84 7.91 -0.91
N PRO A 52 -7.13 7.88 -1.36
CA PRO A 52 -7.51 8.57 -2.59
C PRO A 52 -7.06 10.03 -2.57
N GLY A 53 -6.33 10.46 -3.60
CA GLY A 53 -5.73 11.80 -3.70
C GLY A 53 -4.29 11.90 -3.17
N ALA A 54 -3.83 10.95 -2.36
CA ALA A 54 -2.45 10.84 -1.87
C ALA A 54 -1.71 9.59 -2.40
N GLY A 55 -2.18 9.00 -3.51
CA GLY A 55 -1.56 7.84 -4.17
C GLY A 55 -2.55 6.70 -4.46
N SER A 56 -3.61 6.56 -3.66
CA SER A 56 -4.66 5.55 -3.82
C SER A 56 -4.13 4.10 -3.86
N ASN A 57 -3.12 3.78 -3.04
CA ASN A 57 -2.43 2.50 -3.05
C ASN A 57 -2.53 1.75 -1.71
N LEU A 58 -2.51 0.43 -1.75
CA LEU A 58 -2.40 -0.44 -0.59
C LEU A 58 -1.36 -1.53 -0.88
N GLU A 59 -0.33 -1.56 -0.05
CA GLU A 59 0.69 -2.60 -0.02
C GLU A 59 0.57 -3.36 1.29
N MET A 60 0.50 -4.69 1.20
CA MET A 60 0.31 -5.56 2.35
C MET A 60 1.09 -6.84 2.15
N LYS A 61 1.63 -7.33 3.25
CA LYS A 61 2.25 -8.64 3.35
C LYS A 61 1.40 -9.53 4.24
N VAL A 62 1.00 -10.68 3.71
CA VAL A 62 0.22 -11.69 4.43
C VAL A 62 1.06 -12.93 4.61
N GLU A 63 1.23 -13.34 5.86
CA GLU A 63 2.01 -14.52 6.23
C GLU A 63 1.08 -15.61 6.74
N VAL A 64 1.16 -16.78 6.12
CA VAL A 64 0.31 -17.94 6.42
C VAL A 64 1.19 -19.16 6.63
N LEU A 65 0.93 -19.91 7.68
CA LEU A 65 1.58 -21.20 7.92
C LEU A 65 0.68 -22.31 7.41
N VAL A 66 1.20 -23.09 6.46
CA VAL A 66 0.54 -24.27 5.90
C VAL A 66 1.05 -25.50 6.62
N GLN A 67 0.16 -26.25 7.25
CA GLN A 67 0.47 -27.51 7.90
C GLN A 67 -0.01 -28.67 7.02
N ASN A 68 0.86 -29.67 6.87
CA ASN A 68 0.50 -30.96 6.31
C ASN A 68 0.11 -31.92 7.44
N PRO A 69 -1.19 -32.15 7.71
CA PRO A 69 -1.61 -33.06 8.78
C PRO A 69 -1.45 -34.54 8.39
N ASN A 70 -1.07 -34.85 7.14
CA ASN A 70 -0.94 -36.22 6.69
C ASN A 70 0.33 -36.88 7.24
N SER A 71 0.24 -38.20 7.43
CA SER A 71 1.37 -39.04 7.87
C SER A 71 2.40 -39.32 6.76
N PHE A 72 2.23 -38.69 5.61
CA PHE A 72 3.11 -38.79 4.45
C PHE A 72 3.42 -37.39 3.92
N ALA A 73 4.53 -37.27 3.21
CA ALA A 73 4.93 -36.01 2.64
C ALA A 73 4.19 -35.69 1.35
N ILE A 74 4.06 -34.40 1.07
CA ILE A 74 3.42 -33.88 -0.12
C ILE A 74 4.29 -32.82 -0.79
N ASN A 75 4.02 -32.54 -2.05
CA ASN A 75 4.59 -31.43 -2.79
C ASN A 75 3.49 -30.40 -3.07
N LEU A 76 3.54 -29.24 -2.42
CA LEU A 76 2.62 -28.15 -2.68
C LEU A 76 3.01 -27.47 -3.99
N ARG A 77 2.22 -27.65 -5.04
CA ARG A 77 2.51 -27.17 -6.39
C ARG A 77 2.03 -25.75 -6.59
N GLU A 78 0.76 -25.54 -6.28
CA GLU A 78 0.03 -24.34 -6.70
C GLU A 78 -1.09 -23.99 -5.72
N ILE A 79 -1.33 -22.70 -5.58
CA ILE A 79 -2.49 -22.12 -4.90
C ILE A 79 -3.06 -21.05 -5.83
N ASP A 80 -4.22 -21.31 -6.41
CA ASP A 80 -5.06 -20.29 -7.04
C ASP A 80 -5.80 -19.57 -5.92
N TYR A 81 -5.52 -18.28 -5.70
CA TYR A 81 -6.01 -17.58 -4.52
C TYR A 81 -6.67 -16.24 -4.81
N GLN A 82 -7.54 -15.85 -3.86
CA GLN A 82 -8.16 -14.55 -3.75
C GLN A 82 -7.99 -14.06 -2.31
N ILE A 83 -7.55 -12.82 -2.15
CA ILE A 83 -7.49 -12.15 -0.86
C ILE A 83 -8.61 -11.12 -0.79
N ASP A 84 -9.46 -11.27 0.22
CA ASP A 84 -10.46 -10.27 0.59
C ASP A 84 -10.04 -9.56 1.88
N LEU A 85 -10.13 -8.24 1.87
CA LEU A 85 -9.99 -7.39 3.04
C LEU A 85 -11.25 -6.54 3.20
N ALA A 86 -11.87 -6.56 4.38
CA ALA A 86 -13.18 -5.91 4.63
C ALA A 86 -14.24 -6.28 3.58
N ASP A 87 -14.34 -7.58 3.27
CA ASP A 87 -15.19 -8.16 2.22
C ASP A 87 -15.02 -7.52 0.83
N THR A 88 -13.86 -6.94 0.56
CA THR A 88 -13.47 -6.38 -0.74
C THR A 88 -12.32 -7.20 -1.29
N ASN A 89 -12.47 -7.71 -2.51
CA ASN A 89 -11.37 -8.36 -3.21
C ASN A 89 -10.24 -7.35 -3.46
N ILE A 90 -9.07 -7.65 -2.91
CA ILE A 90 -7.85 -6.84 -3.06
C ILE A 90 -6.81 -7.50 -3.95
N GLU A 91 -6.83 -8.82 -4.09
CA GLU A 91 -5.91 -9.57 -4.95
C GLU A 91 -6.60 -10.83 -5.47
N SER A 92 -6.31 -11.22 -6.70
CA SER A 92 -6.64 -12.53 -7.23
C SER A 92 -5.52 -12.98 -8.15
N SER A 93 -4.83 -14.03 -7.73
CA SER A 93 -3.57 -14.43 -8.36
C SER A 93 -3.29 -15.89 -8.09
N LYS A 94 -2.15 -16.36 -8.57
CA LYS A 94 -1.70 -17.73 -8.42
C LYS A 94 -0.31 -17.73 -7.81
N LEU A 95 -0.12 -18.56 -6.79
CA LEU A 95 1.17 -18.82 -6.16
C LEU A 95 1.62 -20.23 -6.55
N GLU A 96 2.89 -20.38 -6.95
CA GLU A 96 3.47 -21.68 -7.31
C GLU A 96 4.64 -22.03 -6.36
N PRO A 97 4.39 -22.46 -5.10
CA PRO A 97 5.46 -22.69 -4.13
C PRO A 97 6.45 -23.76 -4.58
N ASN A 98 5.97 -24.79 -5.30
CA ASN A 98 6.75 -25.96 -5.72
C ASN A 98 7.61 -26.53 -4.58
N TYR A 99 6.99 -26.73 -3.41
CA TYR A 99 7.70 -27.02 -2.17
C TYR A 99 7.28 -28.33 -1.53
N TYR A 100 8.27 -29.10 -1.08
CA TYR A 100 8.07 -30.37 -0.39
C TYR A 100 7.80 -30.17 1.11
N ILE A 101 6.59 -30.53 1.55
CA ILE A 101 6.20 -30.50 2.95
C ILE A 101 6.25 -31.93 3.49
N ARG A 102 7.13 -32.17 4.47
CA ARG A 102 7.25 -33.47 5.14
C ARG A 102 5.94 -33.89 5.83
N ALA A 103 5.82 -35.17 6.19
CA ALA A 103 4.74 -35.65 7.04
C ALA A 103 4.68 -34.83 8.34
N TYR A 104 3.50 -34.36 8.73
CA TYR A 104 3.30 -33.45 9.88
C TYR A 104 4.16 -32.18 9.83
N GLY A 105 4.60 -31.80 8.63
CA GLY A 105 5.46 -30.66 8.39
C GLY A 105 4.67 -29.36 8.23
N GLU A 106 5.42 -28.28 8.22
CA GLU A 106 4.89 -26.92 8.06
C GLU A 106 5.68 -26.17 6.99
N LEU A 107 5.02 -25.22 6.34
CA LEU A 107 5.58 -24.35 5.33
C LEU A 107 5.05 -22.92 5.55
N PRO A 108 5.90 -21.95 5.90
CA PRO A 108 5.49 -20.54 5.85
C PRO A 108 5.34 -20.09 4.40
N LEU A 109 4.24 -19.40 4.10
CA LEU A 109 3.93 -18.79 2.82
C LEU A 109 3.68 -17.30 2.99
N SER A 110 4.24 -16.52 2.06
CA SER A 110 4.13 -15.08 2.03
C SER A 110 3.38 -14.64 0.78
N PHE A 111 2.29 -13.91 0.94
CA PHE A 111 1.51 -13.31 -0.14
C PHE A 111 1.72 -11.80 -0.10
N LYS A 112 2.24 -11.25 -1.19
CA LYS A 112 2.41 -9.80 -1.36
C LYS A 112 1.23 -9.26 -2.14
N VAL A 113 0.55 -8.27 -1.58
CA VAL A 113 -0.55 -7.57 -2.24
C VAL A 113 -0.12 -6.15 -2.53
N ASN A 114 -0.34 -5.72 -3.77
CA ASN A 114 -0.18 -4.32 -4.18
C ASN A 114 -1.37 -3.96 -5.07
N THR A 115 -2.34 -3.25 -4.50
CA THR A 115 -3.59 -2.90 -5.19
C THR A 115 -3.91 -1.42 -5.03
N SER A 116 -4.58 -0.87 -6.05
CA SER A 116 -5.27 0.39 -5.87
C SER A 116 -6.48 0.26 -4.94
N VAL A 117 -6.71 1.30 -4.12
CA VAL A 117 -7.91 1.49 -3.31
C VAL A 117 -8.91 2.46 -3.96
N ALA A 118 -8.60 2.98 -5.15
CA ALA A 118 -9.48 3.91 -5.85
C ALA A 118 -10.87 3.30 -6.09
N GLY A 119 -11.93 4.04 -5.72
CA GLY A 119 -13.31 3.58 -5.81
C GLY A 119 -13.73 2.51 -4.79
N LYS A 120 -12.82 1.98 -3.96
CA LYS A 120 -13.10 0.95 -2.95
C LYS A 120 -13.51 1.56 -1.60
N SER A 121 -14.63 2.30 -1.56
CA SER A 121 -15.05 3.09 -0.38
C SER A 121 -15.21 2.27 0.92
N ARG A 122 -15.66 1.01 0.83
CA ARG A 122 -15.76 0.11 1.98
C ARG A 122 -14.38 -0.22 2.56
N LEU A 123 -13.44 -0.59 1.69
CA LEU A 123 -12.06 -0.88 2.06
C LEU A 123 -11.38 0.34 2.70
N ILE A 124 -11.54 1.52 2.09
CA ILE A 124 -11.00 2.79 2.59
C ILE A 124 -11.50 3.05 4.02
N LYS A 125 -12.81 2.94 4.26
CA LYS A 125 -13.40 3.15 5.60
C LYS A 125 -12.92 2.11 6.62
N ALA A 126 -12.73 0.87 6.20
CA ALA A 126 -12.25 -0.18 7.09
C ALA A 126 -10.80 0.06 7.51
N ILE A 127 -9.92 0.42 6.56
CA ILE A 127 -8.52 0.76 6.83
C ILE A 127 -8.44 1.99 7.74
N ALA A 128 -9.21 3.03 7.45
CA ALA A 128 -9.23 4.25 8.25
C ALA A 128 -9.67 4.01 9.70
N ARG A 129 -10.70 3.17 9.92
CA ARG A 129 -11.10 2.75 11.28
C ARG A 129 -10.04 1.91 11.98
N ALA A 130 -9.23 1.17 11.22
CA ALA A 130 -8.19 0.35 11.81
C ALA A 130 -7.04 1.18 12.40
N PHE A 131 -6.76 2.35 11.82
CA PHE A 131 -5.87 3.34 12.45
C PHE A 131 -6.41 3.89 13.77
N THR A 132 -7.73 3.85 13.99
CA THR A 132 -8.36 4.19 15.29
C THR A 132 -8.52 2.98 16.21
N GLY A 133 -7.84 1.86 15.93
CA GLY A 133 -7.81 0.65 16.76
C GLY A 133 -8.84 -0.43 16.42
N ALA A 134 -9.57 -0.31 15.31
CA ALA A 134 -10.46 -1.37 14.85
C ALA A 134 -9.69 -2.51 14.15
N ASN A 135 -10.23 -3.72 14.20
CA ASN A 135 -9.73 -4.83 13.40
C ASN A 135 -10.35 -4.82 11.99
N ILE A 136 -9.59 -5.25 10.99
CA ILE A 136 -10.05 -5.45 9.62
C ILE A 136 -10.24 -6.95 9.37
N ASP A 137 -11.43 -7.35 8.93
CA ASP A 137 -11.70 -8.74 8.56
C ASP A 137 -10.90 -9.13 7.31
N PHE A 138 -10.27 -10.30 7.37
CA PHE A 138 -9.39 -10.84 6.33
C PHE A 138 -9.84 -12.26 5.94
N LYS A 139 -9.83 -12.56 4.64
CA LYS A 139 -10.08 -13.91 4.11
C LYS A 139 -9.11 -14.20 2.96
N LEU A 140 -8.39 -15.32 3.05
CA LEU A 140 -7.73 -15.96 1.94
C LEU A 140 -8.61 -17.12 1.46
N LYS A 141 -9.05 -17.04 0.22
CA LYS A 141 -9.82 -18.10 -0.45
C LYS A 141 -8.99 -18.67 -1.58
N GLY A 142 -9.20 -19.94 -1.92
CA GLY A 142 -8.48 -20.52 -3.03
C GLY A 142 -8.69 -22.01 -3.22
N ALA A 143 -8.14 -22.49 -4.33
CA ALA A 143 -7.99 -23.90 -4.63
C ALA A 143 -6.50 -24.25 -4.60
N ILE A 144 -6.19 -25.45 -4.12
CA ILE A 144 -4.82 -25.92 -3.93
C ILE A 144 -4.59 -27.11 -4.84
N VAL A 145 -3.42 -27.14 -5.47
CA VAL A 145 -2.90 -28.30 -6.17
C VAL A 145 -1.67 -28.81 -5.44
N PHE A 146 -1.67 -30.08 -5.07
CA PHE A 146 -0.54 -30.71 -4.40
C PHE A 146 -0.42 -32.19 -4.76
N ASP A 147 0.81 -32.69 -4.75
CA ASP A 147 1.10 -34.07 -5.17
C ASP A 147 1.56 -34.91 -3.98
N SER A 148 1.12 -36.16 -3.97
CA SER A 148 1.80 -37.25 -3.29
C SER A 148 2.77 -37.93 -4.26
N LEU A 149 3.50 -38.96 -3.81
CA LEU A 149 4.36 -39.76 -4.68
C LEU A 149 3.64 -40.40 -5.88
N THR A 150 2.32 -40.61 -5.79
CA THR A 150 1.57 -41.44 -6.75
C THR A 150 0.37 -40.73 -7.36
N HIS A 151 0.02 -39.54 -6.90
CA HIS A 151 -1.23 -38.88 -7.27
C HIS A 151 -1.17 -37.37 -7.05
N GLU A 152 -1.75 -36.62 -7.98
CA GLU A 152 -2.03 -35.18 -7.87
C GLU A 152 -3.42 -34.98 -7.27
N PHE A 153 -3.53 -34.07 -6.32
CA PHE A 153 -4.78 -33.68 -5.68
C PHE A 153 -5.08 -32.22 -5.98
N LYS A 154 -6.34 -31.94 -6.34
CA LYS A 154 -6.86 -30.59 -6.51
C LYS A 154 -8.06 -30.37 -5.61
N SER A 155 -8.00 -29.36 -4.75
CA SER A 155 -9.15 -28.96 -3.94
C SER A 155 -10.15 -28.14 -4.75
N SER A 156 -11.40 -28.09 -4.29
CA SER A 156 -12.34 -27.06 -4.74
C SER A 156 -11.97 -25.70 -4.12
N PRO A 157 -12.35 -24.56 -4.75
CA PRO A 157 -12.18 -23.25 -4.13
C PRO A 157 -12.95 -23.16 -2.80
N ASP A 158 -12.25 -22.84 -1.72
CA ASP A 158 -12.84 -22.62 -0.39
C ASP A 158 -12.06 -21.55 0.39
N THR A 159 -12.55 -21.14 1.56
CA THR A 159 -11.80 -20.30 2.49
C THR A 159 -10.67 -21.12 3.09
N LEU A 160 -9.43 -20.76 2.75
CA LEU A 160 -8.23 -21.39 3.28
C LEU A 160 -7.97 -20.89 4.70
N VAL A 161 -8.02 -19.58 4.90
CA VAL A 161 -7.86 -18.95 6.21
C VAL A 161 -8.70 -17.69 6.31
N SER A 162 -9.27 -17.47 7.49
CA SER A 162 -9.94 -16.22 7.86
C SER A 162 -9.39 -15.72 9.18
N GLY A 163 -9.33 -14.40 9.34
CA GLY A 163 -8.87 -13.80 10.57
C GLY A 163 -9.16 -12.31 10.61
N GLN A 164 -8.51 -11.64 11.56
CA GLN A 164 -8.57 -10.21 11.73
C GLN A 164 -7.15 -9.66 11.71
N ILE A 165 -6.97 -8.55 10.99
CA ILE A 165 -5.71 -7.83 10.90
C ILE A 165 -5.88 -6.48 11.59
N ALA A 166 -4.95 -6.14 12.46
CA ALA A 166 -4.83 -4.79 13.01
C ALA A 166 -3.80 -4.01 12.20
N VAL A 167 -3.97 -2.69 12.12
CA VAL A 167 -2.89 -1.82 11.61
C VAL A 167 -1.90 -1.61 12.75
N ARG A 168 -0.60 -1.80 12.47
CA ARG A 168 0.48 -1.65 13.46
C ARG A 168 1.07 -0.25 13.50
N ASN A 169 0.87 0.53 12.43
CA ASN A 169 1.57 1.77 12.25
C ASN A 169 0.72 2.94 12.72
N GLU A 170 1.38 3.83 13.46
CA GLU A 170 0.86 5.13 13.81
C GLU A 170 1.09 6.10 12.65
N VAL A 171 0.25 7.13 12.59
CA VAL A 171 0.42 8.23 11.65
C VAL A 171 1.54 9.12 12.18
N LEU A 172 2.63 9.23 11.44
CA LEU A 172 3.78 10.04 11.83
C LEU A 172 3.66 11.46 11.28
N LEU A 173 4.04 12.44 12.10
CA LEU A 173 4.08 13.84 11.69
C LEU A 173 5.06 14.07 10.53
N PRO A 174 4.77 15.01 9.61
CA PRO A 174 5.67 15.30 8.51
C PRO A 174 6.91 16.05 9.00
N LEU A 175 8.06 15.79 8.36
CA LEU A 175 9.26 16.59 8.51
C LEU A 175 9.21 17.71 7.47
N MET A 176 9.27 18.96 7.93
CA MET A 176 9.09 20.14 7.09
C MET A 176 10.39 20.93 6.98
N THR A 177 10.89 21.14 5.77
CA THR A 177 12.10 21.92 5.52
C THR A 177 11.88 22.90 4.37
N VAL A 178 12.67 23.98 4.32
CA VAL A 178 12.61 24.94 3.21
C VAL A 178 13.46 24.44 2.05
N ASP A 179 12.92 24.46 0.84
CA ASP A 179 13.71 24.41 -0.38
C ASP A 179 14.26 25.82 -0.66
N THR A 180 15.51 26.04 -0.27
CA THR A 180 16.17 27.35 -0.39
C THR A 180 16.45 27.74 -1.84
N GLU A 181 16.52 26.78 -2.76
CA GLU A 181 16.79 27.05 -4.18
C GLU A 181 15.50 27.44 -4.91
N ALA A 182 14.36 26.85 -4.52
CA ALA A 182 13.05 27.14 -5.11
C ALA A 182 12.30 28.30 -4.44
N THR A 183 12.72 28.70 -3.24
CA THR A 183 12.20 29.85 -2.49
C THR A 183 12.77 31.17 -3.03
N SER A 184 11.93 32.16 -3.25
CA SER A 184 12.33 33.44 -3.84
C SER A 184 11.36 34.58 -3.51
N ILE A 185 11.84 35.81 -3.66
CA ILE A 185 11.01 37.02 -3.67
C ILE A 185 11.24 37.79 -4.97
N TYR A 186 10.17 38.29 -5.58
CA TYR A 186 10.23 39.06 -6.83
C TYR A 186 9.06 40.05 -6.92
N LEU A 187 9.12 40.96 -7.89
CA LEU A 187 8.04 41.89 -8.22
C LEU A 187 7.19 41.32 -9.36
N LEU A 188 5.89 41.11 -9.14
CA LEU A 188 4.95 40.77 -10.22
C LEU A 188 4.69 41.98 -11.12
N ARG A 189 4.65 43.17 -10.50
CA ARG A 189 4.68 44.51 -11.10
C ARG A 189 5.42 45.44 -10.15
N ALA A 190 5.72 46.67 -10.57
CA ALA A 190 6.60 47.60 -9.85
C ALA A 190 6.26 47.82 -8.36
N ASP A 191 5.01 47.66 -7.98
CA ASP A 191 4.44 47.87 -6.64
C ASP A 191 3.88 46.59 -5.99
N ALA A 192 4.02 45.42 -6.63
CA ALA A 192 3.43 44.17 -6.15
C ALA A 192 4.50 43.09 -5.88
N PRO A 193 5.12 43.12 -4.69
CA PRO A 193 6.01 42.05 -4.26
C PRO A 193 5.26 40.72 -4.09
N VAL A 194 5.93 39.63 -4.45
CA VAL A 194 5.47 38.25 -4.25
C VAL A 194 6.58 37.50 -3.55
N ILE A 195 6.25 36.87 -2.42
CA ILE A 195 7.14 35.94 -1.73
C ILE A 195 6.66 34.53 -2.06
N LYS A 196 7.47 33.78 -2.80
CA LYS A 196 7.27 32.36 -3.06
C LYS A 196 8.11 31.56 -2.08
N LEU A 197 7.46 30.82 -1.18
CA LEU A 197 8.13 29.85 -0.32
C LEU A 197 7.83 28.46 -0.83
N VAL A 198 8.85 27.62 -0.92
CA VAL A 198 8.69 26.20 -1.27
C VAL A 198 9.12 25.37 -0.07
N ILE A 199 8.16 24.64 0.50
CA ILE A 199 8.39 23.77 1.65
C ILE A 199 8.42 22.32 1.17
N LEU A 200 9.47 21.60 1.52
CA LEU A 200 9.57 20.16 1.36
C LEU A 200 8.93 19.51 2.58
N ALA A 201 7.76 18.91 2.37
CA ALA A 201 7.09 18.09 3.35
C ALA A 201 7.48 16.63 3.11
N GLN A 202 8.12 15.97 4.08
CA GLN A 202 8.46 14.56 4.01
C GLN A 202 7.55 13.77 4.96
N ASN A 203 6.87 12.75 4.45
CA ASN A 203 6.18 11.77 5.27
C ASN A 203 7.11 10.59 5.55
N PRO A 204 7.57 10.41 6.80
CA PRO A 204 8.44 9.29 7.17
C PRO A 204 7.68 7.99 7.42
N GLY A 205 6.34 8.03 7.39
CA GLY A 205 5.47 6.92 7.74
C GLY A 205 4.97 6.12 6.54
N GLU A 206 4.46 4.93 6.85
CA GLU A 206 3.85 3.98 5.92
C GLU A 206 2.40 4.35 5.53
N VAL A 207 1.90 5.48 6.04
CA VAL A 207 0.51 5.92 5.88
C VAL A 207 0.51 7.30 5.25
N GLY A 208 -0.05 7.41 4.05
CA GLY A 208 -0.30 8.67 3.38
C GLY A 208 -1.44 9.43 4.04
N TYR A 209 -1.37 10.75 4.00
CA TYR A 209 -2.37 11.63 4.57
C TYR A 209 -2.40 12.96 3.81
N PHE A 210 -3.30 13.84 4.22
CA PHE A 210 -3.30 15.21 3.74
C PHE A 210 -2.88 16.15 4.86
N ILE A 211 -2.17 17.22 4.50
CA ILE A 211 -1.82 18.29 5.42
C ILE A 211 -2.42 19.61 4.94
N TYR A 212 -2.85 20.43 5.88
CA TYR A 212 -3.29 21.79 5.62
C TYR A 212 -2.96 22.68 6.81
N GLY A 213 -3.00 23.98 6.57
CA GLY A 213 -2.61 24.98 7.56
C GLY A 213 -3.77 25.91 7.88
N GLN A 214 -3.93 26.24 9.15
CA GLN A 214 -4.82 27.30 9.61
C GLN A 214 -4.00 28.42 10.25
N GLU A 215 -4.36 29.66 9.94
CA GLU A 215 -3.76 30.86 10.52
C GLU A 215 -2.22 30.86 10.43
N VAL A 216 -1.68 30.44 9.28
CA VAL A 216 -0.22 30.36 9.10
C VAL A 216 0.36 31.75 8.87
N ASN A 217 1.17 32.17 9.83
CA ASN A 217 1.84 33.45 9.85
C ASN A 217 3.21 33.35 9.19
N LEU A 218 3.43 34.19 8.18
CA LEU A 218 4.76 34.52 7.70
C LEU A 218 5.34 35.64 8.56
N ASN A 219 6.40 35.32 9.29
CA ASN A 219 7.16 36.29 10.07
C ASN A 219 8.47 36.61 9.36
N ILE A 220 8.80 37.89 9.31
CA ILE A 220 10.12 38.36 8.86
C ILE A 220 10.81 39.03 10.04
N ASP A 221 11.89 38.40 10.53
CA ASP A 221 12.66 38.90 11.67
C ASP A 221 11.78 39.24 12.89
N GLY A 222 10.88 38.32 13.22
CA GLY A 222 10.01 38.38 14.41
C GLY A 222 8.68 39.12 14.25
N ASP A 223 8.51 39.91 13.19
CA ASP A 223 7.26 40.62 12.90
C ASP A 223 6.36 39.81 11.96
N ILE A 224 5.07 39.67 12.30
CA ILE A 224 4.08 39.05 11.41
C ILE A 224 3.88 39.96 10.20
N MET A 225 4.24 39.45 9.03
CA MET A 225 4.02 40.12 7.75
C MET A 225 2.63 39.81 7.18
N MET A 226 2.23 38.54 7.22
CA MET A 226 0.97 38.08 6.65
C MET A 226 0.51 36.79 7.33
N THR A 227 -0.81 36.61 7.38
CA THR A 227 -1.46 35.38 7.83
C THR A 227 -2.30 34.81 6.69
N GLN A 228 -2.20 33.51 6.43
CA GLN A 228 -3.06 32.82 5.47
C GLN A 228 -3.35 31.39 5.90
N ASP A 229 -4.45 30.84 5.40
CA ASP A 229 -4.68 29.40 5.46
C ASP A 229 -3.93 28.72 4.30
N ILE A 230 -3.49 27.48 4.54
CA ILE A 230 -2.84 26.65 3.52
C ILE A 230 -3.82 25.59 3.08
N ALA A 231 -4.00 25.46 1.77
CA ALA A 231 -4.89 24.47 1.19
C ALA A 231 -4.46 23.03 1.50
N LEU A 232 -5.36 22.09 1.24
CA LEU A 232 -5.09 20.67 1.41
C LEU A 232 -4.01 20.20 0.43
N ASN A 233 -2.91 19.67 0.97
CA ASN A 233 -1.80 19.09 0.22
C ASN A 233 -1.69 17.61 0.53
N ALA A 234 -1.63 16.80 -0.52
CA ALA A 234 -1.45 15.35 -0.38
C ALA A 234 -0.01 15.05 -0.01
N LEU A 235 0.17 14.13 0.95
CA LEU A 235 1.48 13.66 1.36
C LEU A 235 1.49 12.11 1.39
N PRO A 236 1.85 11.47 0.27
CA PRO A 236 1.91 10.01 0.17
C PRO A 236 2.90 9.40 1.18
N ALA A 237 2.65 8.15 1.57
CA ALA A 237 3.52 7.37 2.44
C ALA A 237 4.95 7.26 1.89
N ASN A 238 5.92 7.47 2.78
CA ASN A 238 7.36 7.41 2.49
C ASN A 238 7.81 8.30 1.32
N GLN A 239 7.13 9.43 1.09
CA GLN A 239 7.42 10.36 0.01
C GLN A 239 7.58 11.80 0.51
N THR A 240 8.22 12.61 -0.34
CA THR A 240 8.33 14.06 -0.18
C THR A 240 7.41 14.75 -1.16
N SER A 241 6.67 15.76 -0.71
CA SER A 241 5.84 16.63 -1.55
C SER A 241 6.28 18.08 -1.40
N ASN A 242 6.19 18.84 -2.49
CA ASN A 242 6.50 20.25 -2.50
C ASN A 242 5.22 21.04 -2.24
N ILE A 243 5.27 21.91 -1.25
CA ILE A 243 4.18 22.82 -0.91
C ILE A 243 4.62 24.22 -1.28
N GLU A 244 4.01 24.76 -2.33
CA GLU A 244 4.26 26.13 -2.77
C GLU A 244 3.30 27.09 -2.08
N LEU A 245 3.86 28.06 -1.37
CA LEU A 245 3.12 29.12 -0.69
C LEU A 245 3.46 30.45 -1.35
N PHE A 246 2.42 31.23 -1.66
CA PHE A 246 2.55 32.54 -2.27
C PHE A 246 1.94 33.58 -1.36
N PHE A 247 2.77 34.52 -0.90
CA PHE A 247 2.33 35.67 -0.11
C PHE A 247 2.41 36.94 -0.96
N TYR A 248 1.39 37.78 -0.84
CA TYR A 248 1.22 39.00 -1.64
C TYR A 248 1.18 40.23 -0.71
N PRO A 249 2.29 40.62 -0.08
CA PRO A 249 2.30 41.72 0.89
C PRO A 249 1.84 43.03 0.26
N ASP A 250 0.91 43.70 0.95
CA ASP A 250 0.47 45.04 0.57
C ASP A 250 1.35 46.09 1.25
N MET A 251 2.16 46.77 0.45
CA MET A 251 3.13 47.77 0.89
C MET A 251 2.49 48.96 1.62
N GLU A 252 1.19 49.21 1.45
CA GLU A 252 0.50 50.29 2.16
C GLU A 252 0.28 49.95 3.64
N TYR A 253 0.05 48.67 3.95
CA TYR A 253 -0.30 48.20 5.30
C TYR A 253 0.88 47.65 6.11
N LEU A 254 2.05 47.47 5.49
CA LEU A 254 3.25 47.06 6.20
C LEU A 254 3.81 48.19 7.09
N SER A 255 4.49 47.83 8.18
CA SER A 255 5.31 48.77 8.96
C SER A 255 6.53 49.22 8.16
N ASP A 256 7.09 50.38 8.50
CA ASP A 256 8.30 50.89 7.82
C ASP A 256 9.48 49.91 7.92
N SER A 257 9.62 49.21 9.05
CA SER A 257 10.64 48.18 9.24
C SER A 257 10.46 46.99 8.28
N LEU A 258 9.23 46.49 8.11
CA LEU A 258 8.95 45.40 7.18
C LEU A 258 9.16 45.82 5.72
N LYS A 259 8.80 47.06 5.37
CA LYS A 259 9.06 47.61 4.02
C LYS A 259 10.56 47.66 3.72
N GLU A 260 11.37 48.14 4.66
CA GLU A 260 12.83 48.20 4.51
C GLU A 260 13.42 46.80 4.29
N LYS A 261 13.03 45.82 5.11
CA LYS A 261 13.48 44.43 4.99
C LYS A 261 13.07 43.80 3.65
N LEU A 262 11.82 44.03 3.22
CA LEU A 262 11.33 43.52 1.94
C LEU A 262 12.10 44.12 0.76
N ASN A 263 12.37 45.42 0.78
CA ASN A 263 13.16 46.09 -0.25
C ASN A 263 14.61 45.59 -0.28
N ALA A 264 15.21 45.31 0.88
CA ALA A 264 16.53 44.69 0.97
C ALA A 264 16.53 43.29 0.33
N ALA A 265 15.50 42.49 0.59
CA ALA A 265 15.33 41.16 0.01
C ALA A 265 15.14 41.19 -1.50
N LEU A 266 14.33 42.13 -2.01
CA LEU A 266 14.14 42.39 -3.43
C LEU A 266 15.45 42.81 -4.12
N SER A 267 16.33 43.49 -3.38
CA SER A 267 17.68 43.88 -3.84
C SER A 267 18.73 42.77 -3.71
N GLY A 268 18.30 41.55 -3.36
CA GLY A 268 19.18 40.36 -3.26
C GLY A 268 19.81 40.13 -1.89
N THR A 269 19.41 40.84 -0.84
CA THR A 269 19.92 40.61 0.52
C THR A 269 19.11 39.50 1.22
N PRO A 270 19.72 38.38 1.65
CA PRO A 270 19.00 37.34 2.37
C PRO A 270 18.38 37.85 3.67
N ILE A 271 17.05 37.74 3.78
CA ILE A 271 16.32 38.03 5.03
C ILE A 271 15.81 36.72 5.65
N PRO A 272 15.95 36.53 6.97
CA PRO A 272 15.40 35.36 7.65
C PRO A 272 13.88 35.45 7.72
N PHE A 273 13.21 34.31 7.55
CA PHE A 273 11.78 34.17 7.76
C PHE A 273 11.47 32.99 8.68
N SER A 274 10.30 33.03 9.31
CA SER A 274 9.69 31.85 9.92
C SER A 274 8.22 31.73 9.55
N LEU A 275 7.77 30.49 9.32
CA LEU A 275 6.36 30.14 9.21
C LEU A 275 5.91 29.52 10.52
N THR A 276 4.89 30.13 11.14
CA THR A 276 4.30 29.68 12.41
C THR A 276 2.78 29.60 12.30
N GLY A 277 2.17 28.53 12.75
CA GLY A 277 0.72 28.36 12.72
C GLY A 277 0.30 26.92 12.97
N ASP A 278 -0.94 26.55 12.68
CA ASP A 278 -1.43 25.20 12.92
C ASP A 278 -1.18 24.29 11.72
N ILE A 279 -0.59 23.12 11.96
CA ILE A 279 -0.63 22.00 11.00
C ILE A 279 -1.77 21.08 11.41
N LEU A 280 -2.67 20.85 10.48
CA LEU A 280 -3.72 19.85 10.59
C LEU A 280 -3.43 18.72 9.61
N ILE A 281 -3.52 17.50 10.11
CA ILE A 281 -3.28 16.25 9.38
C ILE A 281 -4.60 15.52 9.28
N ASP A 282 -5.09 15.37 8.05
CA ASP A 282 -6.30 14.61 7.77
C ASP A 282 -5.94 13.22 7.25
N VAL A 283 -6.26 12.22 8.05
CA VAL A 283 -6.15 10.81 7.69
C VAL A 283 -7.53 10.34 7.26
N LEU A 284 -7.74 10.35 5.93
CA LEU A 284 -8.91 9.72 5.27
C LEU A 284 -10.27 10.35 5.59
N GLY A 285 -10.32 11.60 6.05
CA GLY A 285 -11.54 12.29 6.46
C GLY A 285 -12.20 11.65 7.69
N ILE A 286 -11.47 10.80 8.42
CA ILE A 286 -11.98 10.09 9.60
C ILE A 286 -11.53 10.80 10.87
N ASP A 287 -10.28 11.24 10.90
CA ASP A 287 -9.73 11.94 12.04
C ASP A 287 -8.80 13.06 11.56
N THR A 288 -8.80 14.15 12.32
CA THR A 288 -7.97 15.31 12.04
C THR A 288 -7.10 15.56 13.26
N TYR A 289 -5.79 15.37 13.07
CA TYR A 289 -4.80 15.57 14.12
C TYR A 289 -4.20 16.95 13.98
N ARG A 290 -4.10 17.68 15.09
CA ARG A 290 -3.28 18.90 15.15
C ARG A 290 -1.88 18.50 15.59
N ALA A 291 -0.87 18.87 14.81
CA ALA A 291 0.52 18.68 15.22
C ALA A 291 0.81 19.58 16.43
N GLU A 292 1.40 19.03 17.50
CA GLU A 292 1.64 19.76 18.75
C GLU A 292 2.51 21.02 18.54
N ASP A 293 3.52 20.92 17.68
CA ASP A 293 4.44 22.02 17.36
C ASP A 293 3.98 22.89 16.17
N GLY A 294 2.87 22.53 15.52
CA GLY A 294 2.33 23.24 14.36
C GLY A 294 3.32 23.40 13.20
N TRP A 295 3.11 24.44 12.39
CA TRP A 295 4.09 24.89 11.41
C TRP A 295 5.21 25.53 12.19
N ASN A 296 6.42 25.01 12.04
CA ASN A 296 7.61 25.65 12.58
C ASN A 296 8.77 25.48 11.59
N VAL A 297 8.75 26.33 10.56
CA VAL A 297 9.71 26.26 9.45
C VAL A 297 10.49 27.56 9.36
N TYR A 298 11.81 27.46 9.29
CA TYR A 298 12.73 28.58 9.24
C TYR A 298 13.55 28.55 7.95
N GLY A 299 13.83 29.72 7.38
CA GLY A 299 14.67 29.84 6.21
C GLY A 299 15.11 31.27 5.95
N SER A 300 15.65 31.49 4.75
CA SER A 300 15.90 32.83 4.24
C SER A 300 15.29 32.99 2.85
N VAL A 301 14.88 34.21 2.52
CA VAL A 301 14.31 34.54 1.21
C VAL A 301 14.99 35.80 0.66
N PHE A 302 15.27 35.80 -0.64
CA PHE A 302 15.84 36.92 -1.36
C PHE A 302 15.60 36.76 -2.86
N ASN A 303 15.74 37.86 -3.60
CA ASN A 303 15.66 37.83 -5.05
C ASN A 303 16.95 37.22 -5.61
N LEU A 304 16.81 36.08 -6.31
CA LEU A 304 17.92 35.41 -6.99
C LEU A 304 18.39 36.17 -8.24
N ASN A 305 17.54 37.05 -8.80
CA ASN A 305 17.82 37.88 -9.97
C ASN A 305 17.44 39.36 -9.68
N PRO A 306 18.20 40.07 -8.84
CA PRO A 306 17.95 41.47 -8.47
C PRO A 306 18.05 42.44 -9.64
#